data_AF-A0A955RIM3-F1
#
_entry.id   AF-A0A955RIM3-F1
#
_cell.length_a   1.000
_cell.length_b   1.000
_cell.length_c   1.000
_cell.angle_alpha   90.00
_cell.angle_beta   90.00
_cell.angle_gamma   90.00
#
_symmetry.space_group_name_H-M   'P 1'
#
loop_
_entity.id
_entity.type
_entity.pdbx_description
1 polymer ?
#
loop_
_entity_poly.entity_id
_entity_poly.type
_entity_poly.pdbx_seq_one_letter_code
_entity_poly.pdbx_strand_id
1 'polypeptide(L)'
;MNNNLKNKLSFLNDSKGSLLVEIMIAIAILGSLVASSWKLPNVASKIAGETRQETQANALANEYMEMARSRRNEGWTSMFFEDDTAGYLPTGEPDPEYIPPPAVPVVFGDKYHFYFDSITGNLFFVADEVTVDEYGDIDSEGKFTRYITIDQVHRNAASNLITENVADPIDDQTILVTATVEWKYNNKNRSIEKKMYLSNWNGF
;
A
#
# COMPACT_ATOMS: atom_id res chain seq x y z
N MET A 1 41.30 -33.26 67.86
CA MET A 1 40.70 -32.35 66.86
C MET A 1 41.62 -32.33 65.65
N ASN A 2 41.13 -32.74 64.47
CA ASN A 2 41.95 -33.19 63.33
C ASN A 2 42.59 -32.01 62.59
N ASN A 3 43.92 -32.00 62.43
CA ASN A 3 44.69 -30.89 61.84
C ASN A 3 44.31 -30.60 60.36
N ASN A 4 43.66 -31.56 59.69
CA ASN A 4 43.14 -31.38 58.32
C ASN A 4 41.98 -30.37 58.21
N LEU A 5 41.27 -30.06 59.30
CA LEU A 5 40.20 -29.04 59.29
C LEU A 5 40.75 -27.61 59.37
N LYS A 6 41.88 -27.38 60.04
CA LYS A 6 42.48 -26.03 60.16
C LYS A 6 43.03 -25.52 58.84
N ASN A 7 43.62 -26.39 58.02
CA ASN A 7 44.18 -25.99 56.71
C ASN A 7 43.10 -25.72 55.65
N LYS A 8 41.90 -26.31 55.80
CA LYS A 8 40.78 -26.05 54.87
C LYS A 8 40.08 -24.72 55.14
N LEU A 9 40.18 -24.20 56.37
CA LEU A 9 39.60 -22.92 56.76
C LEU A 9 40.51 -21.71 56.48
N SER A 10 41.83 -21.89 56.31
CA SER A 10 42.73 -20.78 56.00
C SER A 10 42.60 -20.28 54.56
N PHE A 11 42.23 -21.14 53.59
CA PHE A 11 41.96 -20.74 52.21
C PHE A 11 40.73 -19.80 52.06
N LEU A 12 39.85 -19.76 53.06
CA LEU A 12 38.68 -18.87 53.05
C LEU A 12 38.97 -17.48 53.63
N ASN A 13 40.14 -17.26 54.23
CA ASN A 13 40.42 -16.00 54.94
C ASN A 13 41.32 -15.02 54.17
N ASP A 14 41.84 -15.41 53.00
CA ASP A 14 42.73 -14.59 52.16
C ASP A 14 42.04 -13.99 50.90
N SER A 15 40.73 -14.21 50.75
CA SER A 15 39.95 -13.85 49.55
C SER A 15 39.07 -12.61 49.70
N LYS A 16 39.16 -11.85 50.80
CA LYS A 16 38.29 -10.69 51.04
C LYS A 16 38.44 -9.58 49.98
N GLY A 17 39.59 -9.48 49.31
CA GLY A 17 39.79 -8.57 48.18
C GLY A 17 39.20 -9.07 46.85
N SER A 18 39.10 -10.39 46.65
CA SER A 18 38.62 -10.99 45.40
C SER A 18 37.10 -10.86 45.23
N LEU A 19 36.35 -10.88 46.34
CA LEU A 19 34.88 -10.83 46.31
C LEU A 19 34.34 -9.49 45.79
N LEU A 20 35.01 -8.38 46.14
CA LEU A 20 34.59 -7.05 45.69
C LEU A 20 34.80 -6.89 44.17
N VAL A 21 35.94 -7.36 43.66
CA VAL A 21 36.26 -7.33 42.23
C VAL A 21 35.27 -8.18 41.42
N GLU A 22 34.91 -9.36 41.92
CA GLU A 22 33.92 -10.23 41.26
C GLU A 22 32.53 -9.60 41.18
N ILE A 23 32.07 -8.96 42.26
CA ILE A 23 30.81 -8.22 42.27
C ILE A 23 30.85 -7.06 41.26
N MET A 24 31.97 -6.32 41.19
CA MET A 24 32.12 -5.24 40.21
C MET A 24 32.05 -5.75 38.77
N ILE A 25 32.71 -6.87 38.47
CA ILE A 25 32.68 -7.50 37.15
C ILE A 25 31.26 -7.98 36.83
N ALA A 26 30.57 -8.62 37.77
CA ALA A 26 29.20 -9.08 37.59
C ALA A 26 28.23 -7.93 37.30
N ILE A 27 28.34 -6.81 38.04
CA ILE A 27 27.54 -5.61 37.81
C ILE A 27 27.86 -4.97 36.46
N ALA A 28 29.13 -4.94 36.04
CA ALA A 28 29.51 -4.40 34.74
C ALA A 28 28.90 -5.23 33.59
N ILE A 29 28.95 -6.56 33.69
CA ILE A 29 28.33 -7.46 32.70
C ILE A 29 26.81 -7.29 32.69
N LEU A 30 26.16 -7.32 33.85
CA LEU A 30 24.71 -7.13 33.96
C LEU A 30 24.26 -5.77 33.44
N GLY A 31 24.99 -4.70 33.77
CA GLY A 31 24.73 -3.36 33.28
C GLY A 31 24.84 -3.26 31.76
N SER A 32 25.83 -3.93 31.17
CA SER A 32 26.00 -3.98 29.70
C SER A 32 24.85 -4.70 29.01
N LEU A 33 24.33 -5.78 29.61
CA LEU A 33 23.20 -6.55 29.07
C LEU A 33 21.90 -5.75 29.14
N VAL A 34 21.60 -5.13 30.28
CA VAL A 34 20.38 -4.32 30.45
C VAL A 34 20.37 -3.13 29.51
N ALA A 35 21.50 -2.44 29.34
CA ALA A 35 21.61 -1.31 28.42
C ALA A 35 21.35 -1.70 26.95
N SER A 36 21.73 -2.92 26.55
CA SER A 36 21.45 -3.43 25.19
C SER A 36 19.97 -3.74 24.95
N SER A 37 19.23 -4.16 25.97
CA SER A 37 17.83 -4.60 25.83
C SER A 37 16.86 -3.46 25.56
N TRP A 38 17.15 -2.23 25.98
CA TRP A 38 16.22 -1.10 25.84
C TRP A 38 16.02 -0.59 24.41
N LYS A 39 16.91 -0.94 23.48
CA LYS A 39 16.79 -0.49 22.07
C LYS A 39 15.84 -1.36 21.25
N LEU A 40 15.68 -2.65 21.61
CA LEU A 40 14.91 -3.63 20.83
C LEU A 40 13.41 -3.29 20.71
N PRO A 41 12.70 -2.86 21.79
CA PRO A 41 11.27 -2.59 21.70
C PRO A 41 10.94 -1.48 20.68
N ASN A 42 11.77 -0.43 20.61
CA ASN A 42 11.58 0.68 19.70
C ASN A 42 11.81 0.30 18.23
N VAL A 43 12.68 -0.66 17.96
CA VAL A 43 12.90 -1.19 16.62
C VAL A 43 11.74 -2.10 16.22
N ALA A 44 11.31 -2.98 17.12
CA ALA A 44 10.19 -3.90 16.88
C ALA A 44 8.89 -3.16 16.58
N SER A 45 8.56 -2.09 17.33
CA SER A 45 7.35 -1.31 17.10
C SER A 45 7.38 -0.58 15.75
N LYS A 46 8.54 -0.05 15.34
CA LYS A 46 8.72 0.57 14.02
C LYS A 46 8.54 -0.43 12.88
N ILE A 47 9.08 -1.65 13.02
CA ILE A 47 8.91 -2.69 12.00
C ILE A 47 7.44 -3.11 11.95
N ALA A 48 6.80 -3.37 13.09
CA ALA A 48 5.39 -3.78 13.13
C ALA A 48 4.45 -2.72 12.52
N GLY A 49 4.71 -1.43 12.80
CA GLY A 49 3.94 -0.33 12.23
C GLY A 49 4.09 -0.21 10.72
N GLU A 50 5.30 -0.49 10.20
CA GLU A 50 5.58 -0.50 8.76
C GLU A 50 4.87 -1.67 8.06
N THR A 51 5.06 -2.88 8.58
CA THR A 51 4.44 -4.11 8.04
C THR A 51 2.92 -4.02 8.02
N ARG A 52 2.30 -3.42 9.06
CA ARG A 52 0.84 -3.22 9.09
C ARG A 52 0.36 -2.30 7.97
N GLN A 53 1.07 -1.19 7.72
CA GLN A 53 0.71 -0.25 6.65
C GLN A 53 0.93 -0.86 5.27
N GLU A 54 2.01 -1.62 5.09
CA GLU A 54 2.29 -2.33 3.85
C GLU A 54 1.24 -3.41 3.55
N THR A 55 0.79 -4.14 4.58
CA THR A 55 -0.31 -5.12 4.45
C THR A 55 -1.61 -4.43 4.04
N GLN A 56 -1.93 -3.29 4.65
CA GLN A 56 -3.12 -2.51 4.33
C GLN A 56 -3.07 -1.95 2.90
N ALA A 57 -1.96 -1.33 2.50
CA ALA A 57 -1.75 -0.84 1.15
C ALA A 57 -1.85 -1.97 0.10
N ASN A 58 -1.32 -3.16 0.42
CA ASN A 58 -1.47 -4.34 -0.44
C ASN A 58 -2.92 -4.80 -0.61
N ALA A 59 -3.71 -4.75 0.47
CA ALA A 59 -5.13 -5.09 0.44
C ALA A 59 -5.91 -4.09 -0.42
N LEU A 60 -5.67 -2.79 -0.23
CA LEU A 60 -6.27 -1.71 -1.01
C LEU A 60 -5.93 -1.84 -2.52
N ALA A 61 -4.66 -2.09 -2.84
CA ALA A 61 -4.25 -2.31 -4.23
C ALA A 61 -4.91 -3.55 -4.85
N ASN A 62 -5.12 -4.62 -4.07
CA ASN A 62 -5.86 -5.80 -4.55
C ASN A 62 -7.34 -5.49 -4.78
N GLU A 63 -7.96 -4.73 -3.89
CA GLU A 63 -9.36 -4.32 -4.02
C GLU A 63 -9.58 -3.58 -5.35
N TYR A 64 -8.68 -2.64 -5.69
CA TYR A 64 -8.70 -1.90 -6.94
C TYR A 64 -8.55 -2.81 -8.17
N MET A 65 -7.71 -3.85 -8.07
CA MET A 65 -7.58 -4.86 -9.13
C MET A 65 -8.89 -5.64 -9.32
N GLU A 66 -9.58 -6.01 -8.23
CA GLU A 66 -10.87 -6.67 -8.32
C GLU A 66 -11.97 -5.74 -8.87
N MET A 67 -11.95 -4.46 -8.51
CA MET A 67 -12.86 -3.45 -9.07
C MET A 67 -12.66 -3.33 -10.59
N ALA A 68 -11.41 -3.22 -11.06
CA ALA A 68 -11.11 -3.18 -12.49
C ALA A 68 -11.59 -4.45 -13.22
N ARG A 69 -11.47 -5.63 -12.60
CA ARG A 69 -12.03 -6.88 -13.16
C ARG A 69 -13.55 -6.88 -13.18
N SER A 70 -14.18 -6.40 -12.12
CA SER A 70 -15.64 -6.28 -12.02
C SER A 70 -16.16 -5.40 -13.15
N ARG A 71 -15.54 -4.23 -13.34
CA ARG A 71 -15.90 -3.30 -14.41
C ARG A 71 -15.77 -3.94 -15.79
N ARG A 72 -14.65 -4.59 -16.07
CA ARG A 72 -14.47 -5.35 -17.32
C ARG A 72 -15.59 -6.39 -17.52
N ASN A 73 -16.04 -7.04 -16.46
CA ASN A 73 -17.10 -8.05 -16.54
C ASN A 73 -18.49 -7.44 -16.79
N GLU A 74 -18.72 -6.18 -16.42
CA GLU A 74 -19.94 -5.43 -16.78
C GLU A 74 -19.99 -5.11 -18.28
N GLY A 75 -18.83 -4.92 -18.90
CA GLY A 75 -18.70 -4.80 -20.36
C GLY A 75 -17.33 -4.27 -20.77
N TRP A 76 -16.81 -4.73 -21.91
CA TRP A 76 -15.52 -4.26 -22.41
C TRP A 76 -15.56 -2.78 -22.78
N THR A 77 -16.65 -2.33 -23.43
CA THR A 77 -16.88 -0.91 -23.70
C THR A 77 -16.97 -0.09 -22.42
N SER A 78 -17.41 -0.66 -21.31
CA SER A 78 -17.48 0.07 -20.04
C SER A 78 -16.10 0.42 -19.43
N MET A 79 -15.02 -0.20 -19.93
CA MET A 79 -13.63 0.11 -19.55
C MET A 79 -13.09 1.34 -20.29
N PHE A 80 -13.65 1.65 -21.45
CA PHE A 80 -13.31 2.82 -22.25
C PHE A 80 -14.50 3.74 -22.15
N PHE A 81 -14.43 4.76 -21.30
CA PHE A 81 -15.53 5.71 -21.15
C PHE A 81 -15.99 6.15 -22.53
N GLU A 82 -17.18 5.70 -22.91
CA GLU A 82 -17.90 6.34 -23.98
C GLU A 82 -18.18 7.73 -23.43
N ASP A 83 -17.78 8.73 -24.22
CA ASP A 83 -18.06 10.15 -24.06
C ASP A 83 -19.58 10.39 -24.05
N ASP A 84 -20.27 9.82 -23.07
CA ASP A 84 -21.70 9.93 -22.89
C ASP A 84 -21.93 10.76 -21.64
N THR A 85 -21.88 12.07 -21.88
CA THR A 85 -22.82 12.98 -21.24
C THR A 85 -24.12 12.28 -20.86
N ALA A 86 -24.43 12.30 -19.56
CA ALA A 86 -25.73 12.04 -18.93
C ALA A 86 -25.96 10.65 -18.31
N GLY A 87 -25.99 10.64 -16.97
CA GLY A 87 -26.98 9.83 -16.26
C GLY A 87 -26.58 9.34 -14.89
N TYR A 88 -26.57 10.23 -13.88
CA TYR A 88 -27.40 10.04 -12.68
C TYR A 88 -27.43 11.34 -11.87
N LEU A 89 -28.58 12.01 -11.87
CA LEU A 89 -28.95 12.90 -10.78
C LEU A 89 -29.61 12.06 -9.67
N PRO A 90 -29.32 12.35 -8.39
CA PRO A 90 -30.04 11.79 -7.26
C PRO A 90 -31.53 12.12 -7.35
N THR A 91 -32.39 11.26 -6.82
CA THR A 91 -33.87 11.34 -6.86
C THR A 91 -34.50 12.51 -6.08
N GLY A 92 -33.75 13.58 -5.81
CA GLY A 92 -34.28 14.85 -5.32
C GLY A 92 -34.78 15.72 -6.48
N GLU A 93 -35.69 16.66 -6.21
CA GLU A 93 -36.13 17.62 -7.23
C GLU A 93 -34.90 18.27 -7.91
N PRO A 94 -34.84 18.26 -9.26
CA PRO A 94 -33.70 18.78 -9.99
C PRO A 94 -33.57 20.29 -9.71
N ASP A 95 -32.37 20.71 -9.30
CA ASP A 95 -32.00 22.12 -9.35
C ASP A 95 -32.01 22.57 -10.82
N PRO A 96 -32.90 23.49 -11.23
CA PRO A 96 -33.03 23.91 -12.63
C PRO A 96 -31.80 24.67 -13.16
N GLU A 97 -30.85 25.05 -12.31
CA GLU A 97 -29.64 25.79 -12.71
C GLU A 97 -28.38 24.90 -12.80
N TYR A 98 -28.44 23.62 -12.45
CA TYR A 98 -27.28 22.73 -12.55
C TYR A 98 -27.01 22.31 -14.00
N ILE A 99 -26.03 22.96 -14.62
CA ILE A 99 -25.42 22.50 -15.87
C ILE A 99 -24.29 21.56 -15.48
N PRO A 100 -24.35 20.25 -15.80
CA PRO A 100 -23.24 19.36 -15.52
C PRO A 100 -22.00 19.86 -16.27
N PRO A 101 -20.81 19.84 -15.65
CA PRO A 101 -19.58 20.16 -16.34
C PRO A 101 -19.43 19.26 -17.58
N PRO A 102 -18.85 19.77 -18.69
CA PRO A 102 -18.63 18.99 -19.89
C PRO A 102 -17.75 17.77 -19.58
N ALA A 103 -18.10 16.61 -20.13
CA ALA A 103 -17.30 15.40 -20.00
C ALA A 103 -15.91 15.65 -20.61
N VAL A 104 -14.86 15.24 -19.89
CA VAL A 104 -13.48 15.28 -20.38
C VAL A 104 -13.15 13.87 -20.89
N PRO A 105 -12.73 13.70 -22.16
CA PRO A 105 -12.37 12.39 -22.69
C PRO A 105 -11.20 11.80 -21.91
N VAL A 106 -11.26 10.49 -21.67
CA VAL A 106 -10.23 9.71 -20.98
C VAL A 106 -9.00 9.62 -21.87
N VAL A 107 -7.91 10.24 -21.43
CA VAL A 107 -6.60 10.11 -22.05
C VAL A 107 -5.90 8.92 -21.40
N PHE A 108 -5.47 7.96 -22.23
CA PHE A 108 -4.67 6.85 -21.74
C PHE A 108 -3.39 7.37 -21.08
N GLY A 109 -2.99 6.72 -19.98
CA GLY A 109 -1.86 7.17 -19.15
C GLY A 109 -2.21 8.19 -18.07
N ASP A 110 -3.45 8.72 -18.05
CA ASP A 110 -3.89 9.56 -16.94
C ASP A 110 -4.17 8.75 -15.68
N LYS A 111 -4.08 9.45 -14.54
CA LYS A 111 -4.45 8.89 -13.24
C LYS A 111 -5.95 9.04 -13.05
N TYR A 112 -6.59 7.92 -12.72
CA TYR A 112 -8.00 7.88 -12.37
C TYR A 112 -8.14 7.50 -10.91
N HIS A 113 -8.90 8.32 -10.18
CA HIS A 113 -9.32 8.00 -8.83
C HIS A 113 -10.64 7.24 -8.89
N PHE A 114 -10.77 6.21 -8.05
CA PHE A 114 -12.03 5.52 -7.88
C PHE A 114 -12.77 6.10 -6.70
N TYR A 115 -14.03 6.43 -6.93
CA TYR A 115 -14.96 6.78 -5.87
C TYR A 115 -16.00 5.67 -5.76
N PHE A 116 -16.02 5.00 -4.62
CA PHE A 116 -17.11 4.08 -4.29
C PHE A 116 -18.18 4.86 -3.53
N ASP A 117 -19.33 5.04 -4.18
CA ASP A 117 -20.48 5.58 -3.48
C ASP A 117 -21.08 4.50 -2.58
N SER A 118 -20.86 4.65 -1.27
CA SER A 118 -21.39 3.73 -0.27
C SER A 118 -22.92 3.64 -0.21
N ILE A 119 -23.63 4.62 -0.76
CA ILE A 119 -25.10 4.69 -0.75
C ILE A 119 -25.64 3.88 -1.92
N THR A 120 -25.13 4.11 -3.13
CA THR A 120 -25.62 3.44 -4.34
C THR A 120 -24.90 2.13 -4.65
N GLY A 121 -23.73 1.91 -4.04
CA GLY A 121 -22.85 0.78 -4.37
C GLY A 121 -22.17 0.92 -5.73
N ASN A 122 -22.26 2.09 -6.37
CA ASN A 122 -21.69 2.34 -7.68
C ASN A 122 -20.24 2.82 -7.57
N LEU A 123 -19.46 2.45 -8.58
CA LEU A 123 -18.08 2.86 -8.75
C LEU A 123 -18.00 3.98 -9.79
N PHE A 124 -17.46 5.12 -9.40
CA PHE A 124 -17.26 6.28 -10.25
C PHE A 124 -15.76 6.50 -10.49
N PHE A 125 -15.45 7.04 -11.66
CA PHE A 125 -14.10 7.40 -12.05
C PHE A 125 -14.04 8.91 -12.21
N VAL A 126 -13.07 9.53 -11.56
CA VAL A 126 -12.85 10.97 -11.66
C VAL A 126 -11.50 11.17 -12.34
N ALA A 127 -11.57 11.73 -13.54
CA ALA A 127 -10.42 12.13 -14.35
C ALA A 127 -9.98 13.53 -13.89
N ASP A 128 -9.26 13.63 -12.78
CA ASP A 128 -8.46 14.80 -12.43
C ASP A 128 -7.58 14.49 -11.20
N GLU A 129 -6.63 15.37 -10.92
CA GLU A 129 -5.93 15.52 -9.65
C GLU A 129 -6.95 15.93 -8.58
N VAL A 130 -7.82 14.99 -8.16
CA VAL A 130 -8.78 15.20 -7.08
C VAL A 130 -7.97 15.64 -5.87
N THR A 131 -8.10 16.92 -5.51
CA THR A 131 -7.57 17.42 -4.25
C THR A 131 -8.19 16.56 -3.16
N VAL A 132 -7.30 15.84 -2.47
CA VAL A 132 -7.51 14.70 -1.57
C VAL A 132 -8.67 14.91 -0.57
N ASP A 133 -9.01 16.16 -0.35
CA ASP A 133 -9.91 16.74 0.62
C ASP A 133 -11.42 16.53 0.33
N GLU A 134 -11.85 16.36 -0.93
CA GLU A 134 -13.28 16.52 -1.30
C GLU A 134 -14.04 15.21 -1.59
N TYR A 135 -13.38 14.15 -2.08
CA TYR A 135 -14.08 12.94 -2.56
C TYR A 135 -13.48 11.61 -2.09
N GLY A 136 -13.10 11.52 -0.80
CA GLY A 136 -13.22 10.27 -0.05
C GLY A 136 -12.38 9.07 -0.51
N ASP A 137 -11.29 9.27 -1.24
CA ASP A 137 -10.35 8.17 -1.56
C ASP A 137 -9.20 8.04 -0.54
N ILE A 138 -9.35 8.74 0.56
CA ILE A 138 -8.57 8.57 1.76
C ILE A 138 -9.19 7.44 2.58
N ASP A 139 -8.37 6.58 3.21
CA ASP A 139 -8.88 5.81 4.35
C ASP A 139 -9.50 6.76 5.40
N SER A 140 -10.28 6.24 6.33
CA SER A 140 -10.92 7.05 7.38
C SER A 140 -9.94 7.92 8.19
N GLU A 141 -8.64 7.77 8.00
CA GLU A 141 -7.55 8.40 8.74
C GLU A 141 -6.70 9.41 7.97
N GLY A 142 -6.86 9.63 6.65
CA GLY A 142 -5.98 10.59 5.95
C GLY A 142 -4.77 9.98 5.23
N LYS A 143 -4.59 8.66 5.26
CA LYS A 143 -3.25 8.07 5.27
C LYS A 143 -2.74 7.56 3.94
N PHE A 144 -3.63 7.04 3.10
CA PHE A 144 -3.29 6.47 1.80
C PHE A 144 -3.89 7.31 0.68
N THR A 145 -3.10 7.55 -0.35
CA THR A 145 -3.55 8.05 -1.65
C THR A 145 -3.60 6.88 -2.60
N ARG A 146 -4.71 6.69 -3.30
CA ARG A 146 -4.94 5.54 -4.19
C ARG A 146 -5.31 6.05 -5.58
N TYR A 147 -4.91 5.34 -6.62
CA TYR A 147 -5.35 5.61 -8.00
C TYR A 147 -5.06 4.41 -8.89
N ILE A 148 -5.71 4.35 -10.05
CA ILE A 148 -5.30 3.49 -11.16
C ILE A 148 -4.85 4.29 -12.36
N THR A 149 -4.00 3.69 -13.18
CA THR A 149 -3.84 4.07 -14.59
C THR A 149 -4.36 2.94 -15.46
N ILE A 150 -4.95 3.32 -16.60
CA ILE A 150 -5.33 2.40 -17.66
C ILE A 150 -4.51 2.79 -18.88
N ASP A 151 -3.73 1.82 -19.37
CA ASP A 151 -2.81 2.02 -20.46
C ASP A 151 -3.17 1.07 -21.61
N GLN A 152 -3.11 1.59 -22.84
CA GLN A 152 -3.17 0.74 -24.02
C GLN A 152 -1.91 -0.14 -24.08
N VAL A 153 -2.08 -1.34 -24.61
CA VAL A 153 -0.97 -2.24 -24.87
C VAL A 153 -0.86 -2.47 -26.37
N HIS A 154 0.36 -2.71 -26.81
CA HIS A 154 0.66 -3.00 -28.20
C HIS A 154 1.03 -4.48 -28.33
N ARG A 155 0.80 -5.04 -29.51
CA ARG A 155 1.17 -6.42 -29.82
C ARG A 155 2.18 -6.43 -30.95
N ASN A 156 3.39 -6.90 -30.68
CA ASN A 156 4.42 -6.99 -31.71
C ASN A 156 4.15 -8.13 -32.71
N ALA A 157 4.96 -8.21 -33.77
CA ALA A 157 4.87 -9.25 -34.80
C ALA A 157 4.94 -10.70 -34.26
N ALA A 158 5.51 -10.91 -33.06
CA ALA A 158 5.57 -12.21 -32.39
C ALA A 158 4.38 -12.45 -31.44
N SER A 159 3.35 -11.60 -31.49
CA SER A 159 2.17 -11.64 -30.62
C SER A 159 2.46 -11.39 -29.13
N ASN A 160 3.61 -10.82 -28.78
CA ASN A 160 3.92 -10.46 -27.39
C ASN A 160 3.33 -9.08 -27.05
N LEU A 161 2.80 -8.95 -25.83
CA LEU A 161 2.34 -7.66 -25.28
C LEU A 161 3.54 -6.81 -24.88
N ILE A 162 3.53 -5.54 -25.29
CA ILE A 162 4.54 -4.54 -24.95
C ILE A 162 3.86 -3.20 -24.64
N THR A 163 4.51 -2.36 -23.82
CA THR A 163 3.93 -1.12 -23.27
C THR A 163 4.56 0.16 -23.79
N GLU A 164 5.62 0.08 -24.62
CA GLU A 164 6.46 1.27 -24.93
C GLU A 164 6.78 1.46 -26.42
N ASN A 165 6.32 0.58 -27.33
CA ASN A 165 6.64 0.71 -28.76
C ASN A 165 5.42 1.16 -29.57
N VAL A 166 5.36 2.46 -29.86
CA VAL A 166 4.27 3.10 -30.61
C VAL A 166 4.18 2.65 -32.08
N ALA A 167 5.21 1.96 -32.60
CA ALA A 167 5.24 1.47 -33.97
C ALA A 167 4.44 0.17 -34.18
N ASP A 168 4.16 -0.58 -33.11
CA ASP A 168 3.38 -1.81 -33.17
C ASP A 168 1.87 -1.50 -33.11
N PRO A 169 0.99 -2.31 -33.75
CA PRO A 169 -0.45 -2.10 -33.67
C PRO A 169 -0.96 -2.13 -32.23
N ILE A 170 -1.89 -1.24 -31.91
CA ILE A 170 -2.63 -1.24 -30.64
C ILE A 170 -3.44 -2.54 -30.57
N ASP A 171 -3.39 -3.22 -29.43
CA ASP A 171 -4.26 -4.36 -29.12
C ASP A 171 -5.53 -3.83 -28.46
N ASP A 172 -6.60 -3.69 -29.23
CA ASP A 172 -7.89 -3.17 -28.75
C ASP A 172 -8.67 -4.15 -27.86
N GLN A 173 -8.19 -5.40 -27.74
CA GLN A 173 -8.77 -6.45 -26.91
C GLN A 173 -8.03 -6.61 -25.58
N THR A 174 -6.99 -5.82 -25.32
CA THR A 174 -6.20 -5.92 -24.09
C THR A 174 -5.87 -4.53 -23.56
N ILE A 175 -5.89 -4.37 -22.24
CA ILE A 175 -5.42 -3.16 -21.56
C ILE A 175 -4.54 -3.54 -20.38
N LEU A 176 -3.64 -2.64 -20.00
CA LEU A 176 -2.88 -2.71 -18.77
C LEU A 176 -3.54 -1.83 -17.72
N VAL A 177 -3.88 -2.42 -16.57
CA VAL A 177 -4.34 -1.69 -15.39
C VAL A 177 -3.22 -1.68 -14.37
N THR A 178 -2.88 -0.49 -13.86
CA THR A 178 -1.89 -0.30 -12.80
C THR A 178 -2.56 0.35 -11.60
N ALA A 179 -2.71 -0.35 -10.47
CA ALA A 179 -3.15 0.25 -9.21
C ALA A 179 -1.95 0.68 -8.38
N THR A 180 -1.99 1.93 -7.92
CA THR A 180 -0.96 2.51 -7.07
C THR A 180 -1.58 2.95 -5.75
N VAL A 181 -0.88 2.62 -4.65
CA VAL A 181 -1.21 3.09 -3.31
C VAL A 181 0.02 3.74 -2.70
N GLU A 182 -0.08 5.04 -2.41
CA GLU A 182 0.99 5.85 -1.84
C GLU A 182 0.67 6.25 -0.40
N TRP A 183 1.68 6.30 0.47
CA TRP A 183 1.52 6.79 1.85
C TRP A 183 2.83 7.34 2.43
N LYS A 184 2.74 8.03 3.57
CA LYS A 184 3.91 8.46 4.34
C LYS A 184 4.08 7.62 5.60
N TYR A 185 5.29 7.09 5.80
CA TYR A 185 5.68 6.42 7.04
C TYR A 185 7.01 6.97 7.56
N ASN A 186 7.03 7.50 8.78
CA ASN A 186 8.22 8.12 9.38
C ASN A 186 8.90 9.17 8.46
N ASN A 187 8.11 10.08 7.88
CA ASN A 187 8.54 11.10 6.91
C ASN A 187 9.16 10.54 5.61
N LYS A 188 8.97 9.26 5.31
CA LYS A 188 9.36 8.65 4.04
C LYS A 188 8.11 8.36 3.22
N ASN A 189 8.14 8.76 1.95
CA ASN A 189 7.13 8.34 0.99
C ASN A 189 7.32 6.84 0.71
N ARG A 190 6.21 6.13 0.67
CA ARG A 190 6.09 4.71 0.37
C ARG A 190 5.04 4.56 -0.73
N SER A 191 5.22 3.55 -1.57
CA SER A 191 4.26 3.23 -2.62
C SER A 191 4.27 1.72 -2.90
N ILE A 192 3.11 1.17 -3.24
CA ILE A 192 2.94 -0.17 -3.81
C ILE A 192 2.26 0.00 -5.16
N GLU A 193 2.78 -0.72 -6.15
CA GLU A 193 2.21 -0.81 -7.50
C GLU A 193 1.80 -2.25 -7.78
N LYS A 194 0.60 -2.45 -8.33
CA LYS A 194 0.14 -3.74 -8.87
C LYS A 194 -0.30 -3.56 -10.31
N LYS A 195 0.16 -4.46 -11.16
CA LYS A 195 -0.11 -4.46 -12.60
C LYS A 195 -0.89 -5.69 -13.00
N MET A 196 -1.86 -5.52 -13.88
CA MET A 196 -2.65 -6.60 -14.44
C MET A 196 -3.06 -6.29 -15.87
N TYR A 197 -2.92 -7.29 -16.74
CA TYR A 197 -3.53 -7.25 -18.06
C TYR A 197 -4.96 -7.74 -17.98
N LEU A 198 -5.88 -6.96 -18.53
CA LEU A 198 -7.26 -7.34 -18.72
C LEU A 198 -7.51 -7.52 -20.22
N SER A 199 -8.18 -8.60 -20.59
CA SER A 199 -8.56 -8.87 -21.98
C SER A 199 -10.07 -8.96 -22.15
N ASN A 200 -10.55 -8.61 -23.34
CA ASN A 200 -11.94 -8.81 -23.74
C ASN A 200 -12.21 -10.30 -23.93
N TRP A 201 -12.94 -10.91 -23.00
CA TRP A 201 -13.28 -12.33 -23.09
C TRP A 201 -14.58 -12.58 -23.88
N ASN A 202 -15.38 -11.54 -24.12
CA ASN A 202 -16.65 -11.63 -24.85
C ASN A 202 -16.49 -11.48 -26.38
N GLY A 203 -15.30 -11.09 -26.86
CA GLY A 203 -15.02 -10.88 -28.28
C GLY A 203 -14.60 -12.13 -29.05
N PHE A 204 -14.58 -13.31 -28.41
CA PHE A 204 -14.17 -14.59 -29.00
C PHE A 204 -15.36 -15.46 -29.44
#